data_AF-A0A2V8UE76-F1
#
_entry.id   AF-A0A2V8UE76-F1
#
_cell.length_a   1.000
_cell.length_b   1.000
_cell.length_c   1.000
_cell.angle_alpha   90.00
_cell.angle_beta   90.00
_cell.angle_gamma   90.00
#
_symmetry.space_group_name_H-M   'P 1'
#
loop_
_entity.id
_entity.type
_entity.pdbx_description
1 polymer ?
#
loop_
_entity_poly.entity_id
_entity_poly.type
_entity_poly.pdbx_seq_one_letter_code
_entity_poly.pdbx_strand_id
1 'polypeptide(L)' 'AVVAKLKKKGAELFGEIQNYENAYKLCYVRGPEGIILELAEQIK' A
#
# COMPACT_ATOMS: atom_id res chain seq x y z
N ALA A 1 1.15 5.93 9.19
CA ALA A 1 1.16 4.86 8.16
C ALA A 1 1.76 5.36 6.85
N VAL A 2 2.55 4.54 6.15
CA VAL A 2 3.23 4.89 4.88
C VAL A 2 2.23 5.19 3.75
N VAL A 3 1.20 4.35 3.59
CA VAL A 3 0.15 4.52 2.58
C VAL A 3 -0.48 5.91 2.63
N ALA A 4 -0.84 6.41 3.82
CA ALA A 4 -1.41 7.75 3.98
C ALA A 4 -0.45 8.87 3.55
N LYS A 5 0.87 8.70 3.76
CA LYS A 5 1.88 9.67 3.28
C LYS A 5 2.01 9.64 1.76
N LEU A 6 1.95 8.44 1.16
CA LEU A 6 2.02 8.28 -0.29
C LEU A 6 0.78 8.88 -0.98
N LYS A 7 -0.42 8.69 -0.41
CA LYS A 7 -1.66 9.34 -0.91
C LYS A 7 -1.54 10.86 -0.95
N LYS A 8 -0.95 11.48 0.08
CA LYS A 8 -0.67 12.93 0.11
C LYS A 8 0.32 13.39 -0.96
N LYS A 9 1.13 12.48 -1.51
CA LYS A 9 2.12 12.75 -2.58
C LYS A 9 1.60 12.39 -3.98
N GLY A 10 0.30 12.10 -4.13
CA GLY A 10 -0.31 11.77 -5.42
C GLY A 10 -0.23 10.29 -5.80
N ALA A 11 0.11 9.40 -4.86
CA ALA A 11 -0.06 7.97 -5.09
C ALA A 11 -1.52 7.54 -4.88
N GLU A 12 -1.99 6.65 -5.73
CA GLU A 12 -3.32 6.05 -5.64
C GLU A 12 -3.23 4.67 -4.98
N LEU A 13 -4.13 4.39 -4.04
CA LEU A 13 -4.27 3.04 -3.50
C LEU A 13 -5.13 2.23 -4.46
N PHE A 14 -4.62 1.12 -4.96
CA PHE A 14 -5.37 0.22 -5.83
C PHE A 14 -6.02 -0.88 -4.96
N GLY A 15 -7.33 -0.73 -4.72
CA GLY A 15 -8.10 -1.63 -3.86
C GLY A 15 -8.02 -1.28 -2.36
N GLU A 16 -7.97 -2.30 -1.51
CA GLU A 16 -7.95 -2.18 -0.05
C GLU A 16 -6.65 -2.76 0.54
N ILE A 17 -6.35 -2.38 1.79
CA ILE A 17 -5.27 -3.02 2.55
C ILE A 17 -5.78 -4.38 3.03
N GLN A 18 -5.16 -5.44 2.53
CA GLN A 18 -5.52 -6.82 2.85
C GLN A 18 -4.73 -7.32 4.06
N ASN A 19 -5.38 -8.09 4.93
CA ASN A 19 -4.69 -8.86 5.96
C ASN A 19 -4.43 -10.28 5.41
N TYR A 20 -3.16 -10.62 5.23
CA TYR A 20 -2.70 -11.91 4.76
C TYR A 20 -2.25 -12.76 5.95
N GLU A 21 -3.00 -13.83 6.21
CA GLU A 21 -2.70 -14.85 7.23
C GLU A 21 -2.44 -14.30 8.65
N ASN A 22 -2.95 -13.10 8.98
CA ASN A 22 -2.61 -12.38 10.22
C ASN A 22 -1.10 -12.15 10.42
N ALA A 23 -0.30 -12.31 9.36
CA ALA A 23 1.14 -12.15 9.37
C ALA A 23 1.56 -10.87 8.65
N TYR A 24 0.81 -10.44 7.63
CA TYR A 24 1.12 -9.24 6.85
C TYR A 24 -0.12 -8.41 6.54
N LYS A 25 0.08 -7.09 6.43
CA LYS A 25 -0.82 -6.19 5.72
C LYS A 25 -0.22 -5.88 4.35
N LEU A 26 -0.97 -6.16 3.29
CA LEU A 26 -0.54 -6.01 1.91
C LEU A 26 -1.40 -4.97 1.19
N CYS A 27 -0.79 -4.18 0.30
CA CYS A 27 -1.54 -3.33 -0.62
C CYS A 27 -0.72 -2.96 -1.85
N TYR A 28 -1.42 -2.58 -2.93
CA TYR A 28 -0.82 -2.02 -4.13
C TYR A 28 -1.01 -0.51 -4.18
N VAL A 29 0.04 0.22 -4.51
CA VAL A 29 -0.01 1.66 -4.76
C VAL A 29 0.46 1.97 -6.18
N ARG A 30 -0.25 2.85 -6.87
CA ARG A 30 0.17 3.41 -8.15
C ARG A 30 0.75 4.81 -7.91
N GLY A 31 2.00 5.01 -8.25
CA GLY A 31 2.65 6.32 -8.19
C GLY A 31 2.10 7.28 -9.26
N PRO A 32 2.41 8.58 -9.15
CA PRO A 32 1.93 9.60 -10.10
C PRO A 32 2.40 9.37 -11.55
N GLU A 33 3.52 8.65 -11.74
CA GLU A 33 4.04 8.26 -13.06
C GLU A 33 3.49 6.90 -13.54
N GLY A 34 2.49 6.34 -12.86
CA GLY A 34 1.87 5.07 -13.24
C GLY A 34 2.60 3.81 -12.77
N ILE A 35 3.75 3.94 -12.10
CA ILE A 35 4.49 2.80 -11.53
C ILE A 35 3.68 2.16 -10.40
N ILE A 36 3.54 0.84 -10.43
CA ILE A 36 2.83 0.08 -9.40
C ILE A 36 3.85 -0.56 -8.47
N LEU A 37 3.64 -0.40 -7.16
CA LEU A 37 4.44 -1.04 -6.10
C LEU A 37 3.52 -1.82 -5.18
N GLU A 38 3.96 -3.00 -4.74
CA GLU A 38 3.38 -3.73 -3.63
C GLU A 38 4.07 -3.32 -2.33
N LEU A 39 3.29 -3.00 -1.30
CA LEU A 39 3.77 -2.68 0.04
C LEU A 39 3.33 -3.77 1.01
N ALA A 40 4.27 -4.23 1.85
CA ALA A 40 4.01 -5.20 2.90
C ALA A 40 4.43 -4.64 4.27
N GLU A 41 3.56 -4.79 5.27
CA GLU A 41 3.85 -4.53 6.68
C GLU A 41 3.64 -5.82 7.47
N GLN A 42 4.70 -6.33 8.11
CA GLN A 42 4.55 -7.48 9.01
C GLN A 42 3.74 -7.10 10.25
N ILE A 43 2.73 -7.90 10.57
CA ILE A 43 1.94 -7.78 11.80
C ILE A 43 2.74 -8.44 12.92
N LYS A 44 2.98 -7.69 14.01
CA LYS A 44 3.59 -8.19 15.24
C LYS A 44 2.54 -8.63 16.23
#